data_AF-V9V0M2-F1
#
_entry.id   AF-V9V0M2-F1
#
_cell.length_a   1.000
_cell.length_b   1.000
_cell.length_c   1.000
_cell.angle_alpha   90.00
_cell.angle_beta   90.00
_cell.angle_gamma   90.00
#
_symmetry.space_group_name_H-M   'P 1'
#
loop_
_entity.id
_entity.type
_entity.pdbx_description
1 polymer ?
#
loop_
_entity_poly.entity_id
_entity_poly.type
_entity_poly.pdbx_seq_one_letter_code
_entity_poly.pdbx_strand_id
1 'polypeptide(L)'
;MSATQQFHHTANDCLERIAADLWPEAKLALVIYTPNKPELDIVLKDSGLNVDEVVSTLRRRGGLGLDGENIYKRLLCDVIIGAMAFGKQNSNPPPEGHWGKEFWDIGRAEGEQRDELVAALENLVAVTTPDANGQIGAQEEHLASIKHAREMISLHRG
;
A
#
# COMPACT_ATOMS: atom_id res chain seq x y z
N MET A 1 -19.99 0.28 -43.67
CA MET A 1 -19.01 0.50 -42.60
C MET A 1 -19.45 -0.32 -41.40
N SER A 2 -18.55 -0.97 -40.66
CA SER A 2 -18.95 -1.67 -39.43
C SER A 2 -19.35 -0.67 -38.34
N ALA A 3 -20.17 -1.08 -37.36
CA ALA A 3 -20.60 -0.23 -36.25
C ALA A 3 -19.40 0.39 -35.50
N THR A 4 -18.31 -0.37 -35.37
CA THR A 4 -17.05 0.09 -34.77
C THR A 4 -16.38 1.19 -35.59
N GLN A 5 -16.31 1.06 -36.93
CA GLN A 5 -15.74 2.09 -37.79
C GLN A 5 -16.57 3.39 -37.77
N GLN A 6 -17.89 3.27 -37.74
CA GLN A 6 -18.79 4.42 -37.66
C GLN A 6 -18.67 5.13 -36.30
N PHE A 7 -18.50 4.37 -35.21
CA PHE A 7 -18.23 4.92 -33.89
C PHE A 7 -16.91 5.69 -33.86
N HIS A 8 -15.80 5.11 -34.35
CA HIS A 8 -14.51 5.79 -34.36
C HIS A 8 -14.52 7.08 -35.18
N HIS A 9 -15.17 7.08 -36.35
CA HIS A 9 -15.28 8.29 -37.17
C HIS A 9 -16.08 9.39 -36.44
N THR A 10 -17.27 9.05 -35.95
CA THR A 10 -18.10 10.00 -35.19
C THR A 10 -17.39 10.51 -33.93
N ALA A 11 -16.70 9.64 -33.21
CA ALA A 11 -15.97 9.99 -32.01
C ALA A 11 -14.85 10.98 -32.33
N ASN A 12 -14.01 10.70 -33.34
CA ASN A 12 -12.93 11.59 -33.72
C ASN A 12 -13.44 12.98 -34.14
N ASP A 13 -14.44 13.05 -35.02
CA ASP A 13 -15.00 14.33 -35.49
C ASP A 13 -15.55 15.17 -34.32
N CYS A 14 -16.22 14.53 -33.35
CA CYS A 14 -16.71 15.21 -32.15
C CYS A 14 -15.57 15.66 -31.23
N LEU A 15 -14.55 14.82 -31.04
CA LEU A 15 -13.42 15.15 -30.17
C LEU A 15 -12.58 16.31 -30.74
N GLU A 16 -12.36 16.36 -32.06
CA GLU A 16 -11.67 17.47 -32.73
C GLU A 16 -12.42 18.80 -32.53
N ARG A 17 -13.75 18.77 -32.64
CA ARG A 17 -14.59 19.96 -32.41
C ARG A 17 -14.54 20.43 -30.97
N ILE A 18 -14.61 19.51 -30.00
CA ILE A 18 -14.47 19.87 -28.59
C ILE A 18 -13.09 20.45 -28.32
N ALA A 19 -12.03 19.81 -28.84
CA ALA A 19 -10.66 20.26 -28.66
C ALA A 19 -10.41 21.67 -29.21
N ALA A 20 -11.07 22.05 -30.31
CA ALA A 20 -10.99 23.38 -30.90
C ALA A 20 -11.53 24.49 -29.97
N ASP A 21 -12.44 24.16 -29.05
CA ASP A 21 -13.05 25.09 -28.10
C ASP A 21 -12.31 25.12 -26.73
N LEU A 22 -11.28 24.28 -26.55
CA LEU A 22 -10.50 24.24 -25.32
C LEU A 22 -9.40 25.30 -25.29
N TRP A 23 -8.91 25.60 -24.08
CA TRP A 23 -7.78 26.50 -23.88
C TRP A 23 -6.50 25.91 -24.48
N PRO A 24 -5.51 26.75 -24.84
CA PRO A 24 -4.21 26.25 -25.27
C PRO A 24 -3.63 25.23 -24.28
N GLU A 25 -3.04 24.15 -24.80
CA GLU A 25 -2.43 23.05 -24.05
C GLU A 25 -3.38 22.17 -23.23
N ALA A 26 -4.68 22.50 -23.17
CA ALA A 26 -5.67 21.62 -22.56
C ALA A 26 -5.63 20.25 -23.22
N LYS A 27 -5.84 19.21 -22.40
CA LYS A 27 -5.83 17.82 -22.83
C LYS A 27 -7.20 17.20 -22.62
N LEU A 28 -7.63 16.40 -23.58
CA LEU A 28 -8.89 15.69 -23.55
C LEU A 28 -8.69 14.19 -23.32
N ALA A 29 -9.59 13.64 -22.50
CA ALA A 29 -9.77 12.20 -22.36
C ALA A 29 -11.27 11.88 -22.35
N LEU A 30 -11.66 10.83 -23.08
CA LEU A 30 -13.01 10.28 -23.08
C LEU A 30 -12.94 8.84 -22.58
N VAL A 31 -13.64 8.59 -21.48
CA VAL A 31 -13.80 7.26 -20.90
C VAL A 31 -15.24 6.81 -21.10
N ILE A 32 -15.42 5.66 -21.74
CA ILE A 32 -16.71 5.03 -21.96
C ILE A 32 -16.64 3.69 -21.26
N TYR A 33 -17.57 3.43 -20.34
CA TYR A 33 -17.66 2.17 -19.63
C TYR A 33 -19.06 1.59 -19.76
N THR A 34 -19.15 0.27 -19.73
CA THR A 34 -20.42 -0.44 -19.59
C THR A 34 -20.46 -1.08 -18.21
N PRO A 35 -21.50 -0.82 -17.38
CA PRO A 35 -21.57 -1.41 -16.05
C PRO A 35 -21.38 -2.93 -16.07
N ASN A 36 -20.45 -3.42 -15.24
CA ASN A 36 -20.09 -4.84 -15.09
C ASN A 36 -19.51 -5.52 -16.33
N LYS A 37 -19.00 -4.75 -17.31
CA LYS A 37 -18.38 -5.27 -18.54
C LYS A 37 -17.06 -4.56 -18.88
N PRO A 38 -16.01 -4.74 -18.04
CA PRO A 38 -14.74 -4.03 -18.22
C PRO A 38 -14.05 -4.32 -19.55
N GLU A 39 -14.35 -5.46 -20.18
CA GLU A 39 -13.85 -5.83 -21.51
C GLU A 39 -14.35 -4.90 -22.64
N LEU A 40 -15.41 -4.14 -22.38
CA LEU A 40 -15.98 -3.18 -23.31
C LEU A 40 -15.54 -1.73 -23.02
N ASP A 41 -14.69 -1.52 -22.02
CA ASP A 41 -14.24 -0.18 -21.66
C ASP A 41 -13.36 0.41 -22.77
N ILE A 42 -13.65 1.66 -23.14
CA ILE A 42 -12.93 2.39 -24.17
C ILE A 42 -12.35 3.65 -23.55
N VAL A 43 -11.04 3.87 -23.76
CA VAL A 43 -10.35 5.10 -23.38
C VAL A 43 -9.76 5.74 -24.63
N LEU A 44 -10.27 6.92 -25.00
CA LEU A 44 -9.67 7.79 -26.00
C LEU A 44 -8.95 8.92 -25.28
N LYS A 45 -7.71 9.21 -25.66
CA LYS A 45 -6.88 10.22 -25.01
C LYS A 45 -6.01 10.98 -25.99
N ASP A 46 -5.78 12.25 -25.69
CA ASP A 46 -4.84 13.07 -26.42
C ASP A 46 -3.40 12.54 -26.34
N SER A 47 -2.63 12.86 -27.38
CA SER A 47 -1.19 12.61 -27.37
C SER A 47 -0.50 13.41 -26.25
N GLY A 48 0.33 12.72 -25.48
CA GLY A 48 1.04 13.30 -24.33
C GLY A 48 0.16 13.59 -23.11
N LEU A 49 -1.08 13.08 -23.06
CA LEU A 49 -1.91 13.16 -21.86
C LEU A 49 -1.21 12.46 -20.68
N ASN A 50 -1.04 13.18 -19.57
CA ASN A 50 -0.60 12.59 -18.31
C ASN A 50 -1.80 12.00 -17.55
N VAL A 51 -1.79 10.68 -17.32
CA VAL A 51 -2.86 9.96 -16.64
C VAL A 51 -2.99 10.39 -15.17
N ASP A 52 -1.89 10.76 -14.52
CA ASP A 52 -1.91 11.23 -13.13
C ASP A 52 -2.68 12.56 -12.99
N GLU A 53 -2.60 13.43 -14.00
CA GLU A 53 -3.39 14.66 -14.05
C GLU A 53 -4.87 14.41 -14.31
N VAL A 54 -5.22 13.36 -15.06
CA VAL A 54 -6.61 12.92 -15.23
C VAL A 54 -7.17 12.49 -13.89
N VAL A 55 -6.47 11.60 -13.18
CA VAL A 55 -6.86 11.13 -11.84
C VAL A 55 -6.99 12.31 -10.88
N SER A 56 -6.02 13.22 -10.88
CA SER A 56 -6.04 14.42 -10.05
C SER A 56 -7.22 15.34 -10.38
N THR A 57 -7.56 15.48 -11.65
CA THR A 57 -8.72 16.25 -12.11
C THR A 57 -10.03 15.62 -11.67
N LEU A 58 -10.19 14.30 -11.82
CA LEU A 58 -11.37 13.57 -11.34
C LEU A 58 -11.48 13.59 -9.81
N ARG A 59 -10.37 13.59 -9.08
CA ARG A 59 -10.37 13.77 -7.61
C ARG A 59 -10.86 15.16 -7.22
N ARG A 60 -10.38 16.21 -7.89
CA ARG A 60 -10.74 17.61 -7.59
C ARG A 60 -12.16 17.97 -8.02
N ARG A 61 -12.63 17.42 -9.15
CA ARG A 61 -13.84 17.88 -9.85
C ARG A 61 -14.84 16.79 -10.21
N GLY A 62 -14.42 15.52 -10.28
CA GLY A 62 -15.22 14.39 -10.76
C GLY A 62 -15.79 13.49 -9.67
N GLY A 63 -15.78 13.92 -8.40
CA GLY A 63 -16.33 13.13 -7.30
C GLY A 63 -15.48 11.95 -6.84
N LEU A 64 -14.26 11.76 -7.38
CA LEU A 64 -13.27 10.81 -6.86
C LEU A 64 -12.52 11.35 -5.63
N GLY A 65 -13.18 12.18 -4.82
CA GLY A 65 -12.65 12.67 -3.54
C GLY A 65 -12.33 11.53 -2.59
N LEU A 66 -11.60 11.79 -1.50
CA LEU A 66 -11.13 10.72 -0.60
C LEU A 66 -12.27 10.00 0.14
N ASP A 67 -13.38 10.70 0.39
CA ASP A 67 -14.47 10.22 1.27
C ASP A 67 -15.35 9.13 0.65
N GLY A 68 -15.36 8.98 -0.67
CA GLY A 68 -16.16 7.95 -1.35
C GLY A 68 -15.46 6.59 -1.40
N GLU A 69 -16.17 5.49 -1.21
CA GLU A 69 -15.60 4.15 -1.45
C GLU A 69 -15.49 3.86 -2.95
N ASN A 70 -14.33 3.38 -3.40
CA ASN A 70 -14.17 2.80 -4.73
C ASN A 70 -13.18 1.63 -4.69
N ILE A 71 -13.28 0.73 -5.68
CA ILE A 71 -12.47 -0.49 -5.72
C ILE A 71 -10.97 -0.21 -5.80
N TYR A 72 -10.57 0.86 -6.49
CA TYR A 72 -9.17 1.27 -6.61
C TYR A 72 -8.54 1.58 -5.24
N LYS A 73 -9.24 2.34 -4.39
CA LYS A 73 -8.80 2.64 -3.03
C LYS A 73 -8.72 1.38 -2.17
N ARG A 74 -9.71 0.49 -2.30
CA ARG A 74 -9.70 -0.79 -1.57
C ARG A 74 -8.47 -1.62 -1.94
N LEU A 75 -8.20 -1.77 -3.24
CA LEU A 75 -7.02 -2.48 -3.73
C LEU A 75 -5.71 -1.81 -3.27
N LEU A 76 -5.67 -0.47 -3.25
CA LEU A 76 -4.51 0.26 -2.73
C LEU A 76 -4.28 -0.03 -1.24
N CYS A 77 -5.34 0.00 -0.43
CA CYS A 77 -5.27 -0.37 0.99
C CYS A 77 -4.86 -1.82 1.18
N ASP A 78 -5.37 -2.75 0.37
CA ASP A 78 -5.00 -4.17 0.43
C ASP A 78 -3.50 -4.36 0.16
N VAL A 79 -2.93 -3.63 -0.80
CA VAL A 79 -1.48 -3.65 -1.06
C VAL A 79 -0.70 -3.10 0.13
N ILE A 80 -1.13 -2.00 0.73
CA ILE A 80 -0.49 -1.41 1.92
C ILE A 80 -0.52 -2.38 3.10
N ILE A 81 -1.68 -2.98 3.38
CA ILE A 81 -1.87 -3.98 4.44
C ILE A 81 -0.97 -5.19 4.18
N GLY A 82 -0.94 -5.69 2.94
CA GLY A 82 -0.08 -6.78 2.53
C GLY A 82 1.40 -6.47 2.73
N ALA A 83 1.85 -5.28 2.30
CA ALA A 83 3.23 -4.84 2.47
C ALA A 83 3.63 -4.81 3.96
N MET A 84 2.81 -4.23 4.84
CA MET A 84 3.06 -4.23 6.29
C MET A 84 3.09 -5.64 6.88
N ALA A 85 2.17 -6.51 6.47
CA ALA A 85 2.10 -7.88 6.95
C ALA A 85 3.34 -8.70 6.55
N PHE A 86 3.79 -8.56 5.30
CA PHE A 86 5.01 -9.20 4.80
C PHE A 86 6.27 -8.61 5.44
N GLY A 87 6.31 -7.30 5.65
CA GLY A 87 7.35 -6.62 6.41
C GLY A 87 7.54 -7.21 7.79
N LYS A 88 6.44 -7.33 8.54
CA LYS A 88 6.42 -7.94 9.87
C LYS A 88 6.99 -9.36 9.89
N GLN A 89 6.77 -10.11 8.82
CA GLN A 89 7.26 -11.48 8.66
C GLN A 89 8.67 -11.58 8.06
N ASN A 90 9.29 -10.45 7.71
CA ASN A 90 10.56 -10.37 6.98
C ASN A 90 10.54 -11.17 5.66
N SER A 91 9.42 -11.14 4.95
CA SER A 91 9.25 -11.92 3.73
C SER A 91 8.83 -11.03 2.57
N ASN A 92 9.06 -11.50 1.34
CA ASN A 92 8.61 -10.86 0.11
C ASN A 92 8.83 -9.33 0.06
N PRO A 93 10.09 -8.86 0.24
CA PRO A 93 10.36 -7.43 0.16
C PRO A 93 9.97 -6.90 -1.23
N PRO A 94 9.33 -5.72 -1.32
CA PRO A 94 9.06 -5.09 -2.60
C PRO A 94 10.36 -4.85 -3.38
N PRO A 95 10.31 -4.89 -4.73
CA PRO A 95 11.46 -4.54 -5.56
C PRO A 95 12.00 -3.14 -5.25
N GLU A 96 13.27 -2.91 -5.59
CA GLU A 96 13.88 -1.59 -5.46
C GLU A 96 13.09 -0.52 -6.23
N GLY A 97 12.87 0.63 -5.59
CA GLY A 97 12.09 1.74 -6.16
C GLY A 97 10.57 1.54 -6.13
N HIS A 98 10.06 0.39 -5.65
CA HIS A 98 8.62 0.19 -5.50
C HIS A 98 8.07 1.06 -4.36
N TRP A 99 7.01 1.84 -4.65
CA TRP A 99 6.39 2.77 -3.70
C TRP A 99 5.97 2.09 -2.38
N GLY A 100 5.55 0.82 -2.44
CA GLY A 100 5.15 0.04 -1.27
C GLY A 100 6.27 -0.32 -0.28
N LYS A 101 7.54 -0.01 -0.59
CA LYS A 101 8.70 -0.33 0.27
C LYS A 101 8.59 0.32 1.65
N GLU A 102 8.09 1.56 1.73
CA GLU A 102 7.93 2.26 3.01
C GLU A 102 7.00 1.52 3.98
N PHE A 103 5.91 0.95 3.47
CA PHE A 103 4.95 0.20 4.28
C PHE A 103 5.50 -1.16 4.70
N TRP A 104 6.29 -1.79 3.83
CA TRP A 104 7.02 -3.00 4.20
C TRP A 104 8.05 -2.71 5.30
N ASP A 105 8.78 -1.60 5.21
CA ASP A 105 9.77 -1.20 6.22
C ASP A 105 9.12 -0.91 7.58
N ILE A 106 7.96 -0.25 7.59
CA ILE A 106 7.15 -0.08 8.82
C ILE A 106 6.82 -1.45 9.41
N GLY A 107 6.32 -2.37 8.60
CA GLY A 107 6.04 -3.73 9.04
C GLY A 107 7.29 -4.43 9.59
N ARG A 108 8.44 -4.28 8.93
CA ARG A 108 9.71 -4.89 9.34
C ARG A 108 10.19 -4.35 10.68
N ALA A 109 10.13 -3.04 10.88
CA ALA A 109 10.48 -2.41 12.17
C ALA A 109 9.59 -2.93 13.31
N GLU A 110 8.27 -3.05 13.09
CA GLU A 110 7.36 -3.65 14.06
C GLU A 110 7.66 -5.13 14.32
N GLY A 111 8.08 -5.86 13.29
CA GLY A 111 8.53 -7.25 13.38
C GLY A 111 9.79 -7.37 14.24
N GLU A 112 10.80 -6.53 13.99
CA GLU A 112 12.07 -6.51 14.73
C GLU A 112 11.86 -6.20 16.21
N GLN A 113 11.10 -5.15 16.53
CA GLN A 113 10.79 -4.82 17.92
C GLN A 113 10.13 -6.01 18.64
N ARG A 114 9.12 -6.62 18.02
CA ARG A 114 8.47 -7.83 18.57
C ARG A 114 9.48 -8.95 18.78
N ASP A 115 10.32 -9.22 17.79
CA ASP A 115 11.29 -10.32 17.85
C ASP A 115 12.32 -10.08 18.97
N GLU A 116 12.78 -8.84 19.18
CA GLU A 116 13.64 -8.44 20.30
C GLU A 116 12.94 -8.62 21.66
N LEU A 117 11.67 -8.23 21.78
CA LEU A 117 10.90 -8.44 23.01
C LEU A 117 10.73 -9.94 23.31
N VAL A 118 10.40 -10.74 22.29
CA VAL A 118 10.28 -12.19 22.45
C VAL A 118 11.61 -12.79 22.90
N ALA A 119 12.74 -12.40 22.28
CA ALA A 119 14.05 -12.87 22.69
C ALA A 119 14.40 -12.48 24.14
N ALA A 120 14.07 -11.27 24.57
CA ALA A 120 14.27 -10.83 25.95
C ALA A 120 13.42 -11.65 26.95
N LEU A 121 12.18 -11.98 26.58
CA LEU A 121 11.30 -12.81 27.41
C LEU A 121 11.73 -14.28 27.42
N GLU A 122 12.16 -14.83 26.29
CA GLU A 122 12.72 -16.19 26.20
C GLU A 122 13.97 -16.32 27.07
N ASN A 123 14.87 -15.34 27.04
CA ASN A 123 16.03 -15.29 27.92
C ASN A 123 15.61 -15.23 29.40
N LEU A 124 14.66 -14.35 29.75
CA LEU A 124 14.11 -14.29 31.11
C LEU A 124 13.55 -15.64 31.55
N VAL A 125 12.76 -16.31 30.70
CA VAL A 125 12.21 -17.64 31.01
C VAL A 125 13.34 -18.66 31.18
N ALA A 126 14.34 -18.65 30.32
CA ALA A 126 15.46 -19.59 30.38
C ALA A 126 16.23 -19.48 31.71
N VAL A 127 16.50 -18.27 32.18
CA VAL A 127 17.28 -18.07 33.42
C VAL A 127 16.45 -18.21 34.70
N THR A 128 15.12 -18.12 34.61
CA THR A 128 14.19 -18.26 35.75
C THR A 128 13.59 -19.64 35.89
N THR A 129 13.64 -20.46 34.83
CA THR A 129 13.14 -21.84 34.87
C THR A 129 14.21 -22.74 35.48
N PRO A 130 13.90 -23.52 36.54
CA PRO A 130 14.84 -24.48 37.08
C PRO A 130 15.23 -25.53 36.04
N ASP A 131 16.50 -25.90 36.00
CA ASP A 131 17.01 -26.98 35.18
C ASP A 131 16.53 -28.37 35.67
N ALA A 132 17.01 -29.44 35.03
CA ALA A 132 16.67 -30.82 35.42
C ALA A 132 17.07 -31.17 36.87
N ASN A 133 17.95 -30.38 37.50
CA ASN A 133 18.41 -30.54 38.88
C ASN A 133 17.73 -29.56 39.86
N GLY A 134 16.78 -28.75 39.38
CA GLY A 134 16.11 -27.72 40.17
C GLY A 134 16.96 -26.47 40.42
N GLN A 135 18.06 -26.28 39.69
CA GLN A 135 18.92 -25.11 39.78
C GLN A 135 18.47 -24.04 38.80
N ILE A 136 18.43 -22.78 39.25
CA ILE A 136 18.19 -21.61 38.40
C ILE A 136 19.51 -20.93 38.03
N GLY A 137 19.47 -20.05 37.02
CA GLY A 137 20.62 -19.24 36.62
C GLY A 137 21.20 -18.42 37.78
N ALA A 138 22.45 -17.98 37.62
CA ALA A 138 23.13 -17.20 38.65
C ALA A 138 22.32 -15.92 39.00
N GLN A 139 22.38 -15.50 40.27
CA GLN A 139 21.60 -14.34 40.75
C GLN A 139 21.87 -13.07 39.92
N GLU A 140 23.11 -12.85 39.49
CA GLU A 140 23.49 -11.73 38.64
C GLU A 140 22.83 -11.79 37.25
N GLU A 141 22.79 -12.97 36.64
CA GLU A 141 22.18 -13.21 35.33
C GLU A 141 20.66 -13.02 35.37
N HIS A 142 20.01 -13.46 36.45
CA HIS A 142 18.58 -13.25 36.69
C HIS A 142 18.25 -11.76 36.87
N LEU A 143 19.06 -11.00 37.62
CA LEU A 143 18.84 -9.56 37.77
C LEU A 143 19.04 -8.82 36.45
N ALA A 144 20.03 -9.22 35.65
CA ALA A 144 20.28 -8.65 34.33
C ALA A 144 19.12 -8.93 33.36
N SER A 145 18.60 -10.16 33.31
CA SER A 145 17.49 -10.53 32.43
C SER A 145 16.19 -9.82 32.81
N ILE A 146 15.87 -9.67 34.10
CA ILE A 146 14.72 -8.89 34.57
C ILE A 146 14.84 -7.44 34.12
N LYS A 147 16.02 -6.83 34.30
CA LYS A 147 16.25 -5.44 33.89
C LYS A 147 16.03 -5.28 32.39
N HIS A 148 16.63 -6.14 31.58
CA HIS A 148 16.49 -6.11 30.13
C HIS A 148 15.04 -6.31 29.67
N ALA A 149 14.33 -7.29 30.23
CA ALA A 149 12.91 -7.52 29.91
C ALA A 149 12.03 -6.31 30.27
N ARG A 150 12.31 -5.64 31.40
CA ARG A 150 11.59 -4.40 31.78
C ARG A 150 11.85 -3.26 30.79
N GLU A 151 13.09 -3.09 30.35
CA GLU A 151 13.44 -2.09 29.34
C GLU A 151 12.69 -2.36 28.02
N MET A 152 12.71 -3.61 27.54
CA MET A 152 11.97 -4.00 26.33
C MET A 152 10.47 -3.80 26.46
N ILE A 153 9.86 -4.19 27.59
CA ILE A 153 8.42 -3.96 27.85
C ILE A 153 8.10 -2.46 27.86
N SER A 154 8.98 -1.62 28.44
CA SER A 154 8.78 -0.17 28.46
C SER A 154 8.81 0.42 27.06
N LEU A 155 9.75 0.00 26.21
CA LEU A 155 9.85 0.44 24.83
C LEU A 155 8.59 0.09 24.01
N HIS A 156 7.99 -1.07 24.28
CA HIS A 156 6.81 -1.56 23.56
C HIS A 156 5.48 -0.97 24.03
N ARG A 157 5.45 -0.23 25.15
CA ARG A 157 4.21 0.33 25.70
C ARG A 157 3.84 1.71 25.14
N GLY A 158 4.82 2.47 24.64
CA GLY A 158 4.62 3.87 24.23
C GLY A 158 4.40 4.79 25.43
#